data_AF-A0A9D4B968-F1
#
_entry.id   AF-A0A9D4B968-F1
#
_cell.length_a   1.000
_cell.length_b   1.000
_cell.length_c   1.000
_cell.angle_alpha   90.00
_cell.angle_beta   90.00
_cell.angle_gamma   90.00
#
_symmetry.space_group_name_H-M   'P 1'
#
loop_
_entity.id
_entity.type
_entity.pdbx_description
1 polymer ?
#
loop_
_entity_poly.entity_id
_entity_poly.type
_entity_poly.pdbx_seq_one_letter_code
_entity_poly.pdbx_strand_id
1 'polypeptide(L)'
;MDSYAHAQTVNIFIQEIEHALGLGPTKQCPLREFLTIYIKNIFLNQVLAEINKEIEGVTKASDPLKILANADTMKMLGVQRPLLQSTVIVEKTVQDLMNLMHDLSAYSDQFLNMVCVKLQDYKDTCTTAYRGIAQSDEKLVISASWAKDDDITRLLKSLPNWINMAQPKQLRPKREEEEDFIRAAFGKESEVLIGNLGDKLIPQQEILRDVSDLKALANMHESLEWLAGRTKAAFSNLPTAQTTLCLLSSRVHCFHYLIPLAKQGNYAIVANVESMDYDPLVVRLNKDISAIEEAMSASLQQHKFQYIFEGLGHLISCILINGAQYFKRISESGIKKMCRNIFILQQNLTNITMSREADLDFA
;
A
#
# COMPACT_ATOMS: atom_id res chain seq x y z
N MET A 1 -10.33 -12.92 -13.21
CA MET A 1 -9.93 -14.21 -12.62
C MET A 1 -9.32 -15.13 -13.67
N ASP A 2 -9.77 -15.09 -14.93
CA ASP A 2 -9.22 -15.97 -15.97
C ASP A 2 -7.79 -15.63 -16.41
N SER A 3 -7.38 -14.36 -16.45
CA SER A 3 -6.01 -13.96 -16.89
C SER A 3 -4.89 -14.58 -16.04
N TYR A 4 -5.11 -14.67 -14.72
CA TYR A 4 -4.15 -15.17 -13.74
C TYR A 4 -3.81 -16.65 -13.96
N ALA A 5 -4.81 -17.44 -14.37
CA ALA A 5 -4.62 -18.85 -14.66
C ALA A 5 -3.72 -19.06 -15.89
N HIS A 6 -3.82 -18.22 -16.91
CA HIS A 6 -3.11 -18.41 -18.18
C HIS A 6 -1.62 -18.08 -18.06
N ALA A 7 -1.24 -16.98 -17.40
CA ALA A 7 0.17 -16.59 -17.23
C ALA A 7 0.95 -17.59 -16.33
N GLN A 8 0.33 -18.08 -15.25
CA GLN A 8 0.91 -19.15 -14.45
C GLN A 8 1.02 -20.46 -15.23
N THR A 9 0.01 -20.81 -16.04
CA THR A 9 0.03 -22.02 -16.87
C THR A 9 1.18 -22.01 -17.87
N VAL A 10 1.48 -20.86 -18.49
CA VAL A 10 2.61 -20.73 -19.43
C VAL A 10 3.95 -20.92 -18.72
N ASN A 11 4.14 -20.35 -17.53
CA ASN A 11 5.38 -20.55 -16.76
C ASN A 11 5.55 -22.01 -16.31
N ILE A 12 4.47 -22.66 -15.88
CA ILE A 12 4.48 -24.10 -15.52
C ILE A 12 4.85 -24.94 -16.74
N PHE A 13 4.24 -24.66 -17.89
CA PHE A 13 4.52 -25.36 -19.14
C PHE A 13 5.99 -25.20 -19.61
N ILE A 14 6.56 -24.00 -19.46
CA ILE A 14 7.98 -23.76 -19.75
C ILE A 14 8.86 -24.60 -18.81
N GLN A 15 8.54 -24.65 -17.52
CA GLN A 15 9.28 -25.45 -16.54
C GLN A 15 9.19 -26.95 -16.85
N GLU A 16 8.02 -27.44 -17.28
CA GLU A 16 7.83 -28.83 -17.71
C GLU A 16 8.66 -29.17 -18.95
N ILE A 17 8.72 -28.28 -19.94
CA ILE A 17 9.57 -28.44 -21.12
C ILE A 17 11.05 -28.43 -20.74
N GLU A 18 11.48 -27.52 -19.86
CA GLU A 18 12.87 -27.43 -19.41
C GLU A 18 13.29 -28.69 -18.63
N HIS A 19 12.38 -29.23 -17.81
CA HIS A 19 12.58 -30.50 -17.13
C HIS A 19 12.66 -31.68 -18.10
N ALA A 20 11.77 -31.75 -19.09
CA ALA A 20 11.76 -32.79 -20.12
C ALA A 20 13.00 -32.75 -21.03
N LEU A 21 13.56 -31.56 -21.27
CA LEU A 21 14.79 -31.38 -22.06
C LEU A 21 16.09 -31.60 -21.27
N GLY A 22 15.99 -31.87 -19.95
CA GLY A 22 17.16 -32.08 -19.09
C GLY A 22 18.06 -30.84 -18.98
N LEU A 23 17.50 -29.64 -19.17
CA LEU A 23 18.25 -28.40 -19.08
C LEU A 23 18.55 -28.09 -17.60
N GLY A 24 19.82 -27.89 -17.28
CA GLY A 24 20.23 -27.45 -15.93
C GLY A 24 19.72 -26.04 -15.62
N PRO A 25 19.75 -25.60 -14.34
CA PRO A 25 19.16 -24.34 -13.88
C PRO A 25 19.71 -23.06 -14.57
N THR A 26 20.78 -23.17 -15.34
CA THR A 26 21.43 -22.08 -16.08
C THR A 26 21.13 -22.06 -17.58
N LYS A 27 20.49 -23.08 -18.15
CA LYS A 27 20.14 -23.14 -19.58
C LYS A 27 18.63 -22.95 -19.76
N GLN A 28 18.26 -21.89 -20.47
CA GLN A 28 16.86 -21.63 -20.82
C GLN A 28 16.48 -22.38 -22.09
N CYS A 29 15.25 -22.88 -22.17
CA CYS A 29 14.77 -23.47 -23.41
C CYS A 29 14.52 -22.39 -24.49
N PRO A 30 14.58 -22.73 -25.80
CA PRO A 30 14.31 -21.78 -26.88
C PRO A 30 12.95 -21.10 -26.78
N LEU A 31 11.94 -21.79 -26.22
CA LEU A 31 10.62 -21.22 -25.98
C LEU A 31 10.67 -20.08 -24.96
N ARG A 32 11.43 -20.24 -23.86
CA ARG A 32 11.61 -19.20 -22.84
C ARG A 32 12.35 -17.98 -23.41
N GLU A 33 13.38 -18.21 -24.22
CA GLU A 33 14.13 -17.15 -24.88
C GLU A 33 13.25 -16.37 -25.86
N PHE A 34 12.49 -17.08 -26.72
CA PHE A 34 11.52 -16.47 -27.63
C PHE A 34 10.47 -15.64 -26.88
N LEU A 35 9.85 -16.20 -25.84
CA LEU A 35 8.82 -15.49 -25.07
C LEU A 35 9.38 -14.26 -24.37
N THR A 36 10.61 -14.32 -23.85
CA THR A 36 11.27 -13.17 -23.22
C THR A 36 11.53 -12.06 -24.24
N ILE A 37 12.02 -12.41 -25.43
CA ILE A 37 12.25 -11.45 -26.52
C ILE A 37 10.93 -10.85 -26.99
N TYR A 38 9.90 -11.68 -27.19
CA TYR A 38 8.57 -11.23 -27.60
C TYR A 38 7.94 -10.28 -26.58
N ILE A 39 7.97 -10.63 -25.29
CA ILE A 39 7.40 -9.79 -24.24
C ILE A 39 8.12 -8.44 -24.21
N LYS A 40 9.46 -8.46 -24.15
CA LYS A 40 10.26 -7.23 -24.07
C LYS A 40 10.12 -6.32 -25.28
N ASN A 41 10.15 -6.88 -26.48
CA ASN A 41 10.32 -6.09 -27.70
C ASN A 41 9.00 -5.83 -28.44
N ILE A 42 7.97 -6.64 -28.23
CA ILE A 42 6.71 -6.55 -28.98
C ILE A 42 5.55 -6.25 -28.04
N PHE A 43 5.27 -7.14 -27.08
CA PHE A 43 4.07 -7.03 -26.24
C PHE A 43 4.04 -5.72 -25.44
N LEU A 44 5.12 -5.39 -24.74
CA LEU A 44 5.17 -4.16 -23.94
C LEU A 44 5.01 -2.89 -24.76
N ASN A 45 5.60 -2.86 -25.95
CA ASN A 45 5.46 -1.73 -26.87
C ASN A 45 4.03 -1.62 -27.40
N GLN A 46 3.39 -2.75 -27.69
CA GLN A 46 1.99 -2.78 -28.12
C GLN A 46 1.05 -2.30 -27.00
N VAL A 47 1.22 -2.79 -25.78
CA VAL A 47 0.46 -2.34 -24.60
C VAL A 47 0.62 -0.83 -24.41
N LEU A 48 1.85 -0.32 -24.47
CA LEU A 48 2.12 1.11 -24.35
C LEU A 48 1.43 1.92 -25.47
N ALA A 49 1.46 1.43 -26.71
CA ALA A 49 0.84 2.08 -27.86
C ALA A 49 -0.70 2.10 -27.77
N GLU A 50 -1.32 0.98 -27.36
CA GLU A 50 -2.77 0.88 -27.18
C GLU A 50 -3.26 1.82 -26.07
N ILE A 51 -2.53 1.86 -24.94
CA ILE A 51 -2.83 2.76 -23.83
C ILE A 51 -2.71 4.23 -24.25
N ASN A 52 -1.65 4.60 -24.97
CA ASN A 52 -1.48 5.96 -25.47
C ASN A 52 -2.66 6.37 -26.35
N LYS A 53 -3.11 5.47 -27.22
CA LYS A 53 -4.20 5.73 -28.16
C LYS A 53 -5.54 5.99 -27.47
N GLU A 54 -5.88 5.22 -26.43
CA GLU A 54 -7.14 5.42 -25.69
C GLU A 54 -7.17 6.77 -24.95
N ILE A 55 -6.05 7.16 -24.35
CA ILE A 55 -5.94 8.43 -23.60
C ILE A 55 -5.96 9.62 -24.56
N GLU A 56 -5.15 9.59 -25.63
CA GLU A 56 -5.07 10.68 -26.60
C GLU A 56 -6.44 11.02 -27.21
N GLY A 57 -7.30 10.02 -27.42
CA GLY A 57 -8.65 10.21 -27.95
C GLY A 57 -9.53 11.10 -27.07
N VAL A 58 -9.27 11.17 -25.75
CA VAL A 58 -10.08 11.94 -24.81
C VAL A 58 -9.35 13.20 -24.31
N THR A 59 -8.02 13.19 -24.25
CA THR A 59 -7.21 14.33 -23.78
C THR A 59 -6.94 15.37 -24.87
N LYS A 60 -6.93 14.99 -26.16
CA LYS A 60 -6.77 15.93 -27.29
C LYS A 60 -8.09 16.54 -27.77
N ALA A 61 -9.21 16.26 -27.09
CA ALA A 61 -10.47 16.90 -27.38
C ALA A 61 -10.40 18.43 -27.14
N SER A 62 -11.26 19.21 -27.81
CA SER A 62 -11.25 20.67 -27.68
C SER A 62 -11.58 21.17 -26.25
N ASP A 63 -12.27 20.37 -25.45
CA ASP A 63 -12.56 20.70 -24.04
C ASP A 63 -12.61 19.43 -23.17
N PRO A 64 -11.44 18.86 -22.80
CA PRO A 64 -11.37 17.58 -22.10
C PRO A 64 -12.03 17.60 -20.72
N LEU A 65 -12.04 18.75 -20.04
CA LEU A 65 -12.61 18.90 -18.70
C LEU A 65 -14.14 18.95 -18.70
N LYS A 66 -14.78 19.09 -19.87
CA LYS A 66 -16.25 19.07 -19.99
C LYS A 66 -16.80 17.71 -20.41
N ILE A 67 -15.95 16.74 -20.75
CA ILE A 67 -16.37 15.39 -21.13
C ILE A 67 -16.49 14.52 -19.88
N LEU A 68 -17.73 14.21 -19.51
CA LEU A 68 -18.06 13.42 -18.33
C LEU A 68 -18.34 11.95 -18.69
N ALA A 69 -18.03 11.05 -17.76
CA ALA A 69 -18.39 9.65 -17.85
C ALA A 69 -19.92 9.48 -17.87
N ASN A 70 -20.39 8.48 -18.63
CA ASN A 70 -21.82 8.21 -18.74
C ASN A 70 -22.40 7.60 -17.45
N ALA A 71 -23.73 7.66 -17.30
CA ALA A 71 -24.42 7.22 -16.08
C ALA A 71 -24.18 5.73 -15.75
N ASP A 72 -24.04 4.87 -16.76
CA ASP A 72 -23.80 3.44 -16.56
C ASP A 72 -22.42 3.16 -15.97
N THR A 73 -21.39 3.83 -16.48
CA THR A 73 -20.02 3.79 -15.94
C THR A 73 -20.00 4.30 -14.50
N MET A 74 -20.69 5.40 -14.22
CA MET A 74 -20.78 5.97 -12.87
C MET A 74 -21.43 5.00 -11.86
N LYS A 75 -22.49 4.32 -12.29
CA LYS A 75 -23.18 3.30 -11.48
C LYS A 75 -22.29 2.09 -11.22
N MET A 76 -21.57 1.62 -12.25
CA MET A 76 -20.64 0.49 -12.14
C MET A 76 -19.50 0.79 -11.16
N LEU A 77 -18.98 2.01 -11.18
CA LEU A 77 -17.91 2.47 -10.29
C LEU A 77 -18.40 2.85 -8.88
N GLY A 78 -19.71 2.83 -8.61
CA GLY A 78 -20.29 3.14 -7.30
C GLY A 78 -20.13 4.60 -6.87
N VAL A 79 -19.95 5.52 -7.82
CA VAL A 79 -19.67 6.94 -7.57
C VAL A 79 -20.92 7.79 -7.73
N GLN A 80 -21.09 8.77 -6.84
CA GLN A 80 -22.28 9.64 -6.81
C GLN A 80 -22.07 11.01 -7.46
N ARG A 81 -20.82 11.35 -7.82
CA ARG A 81 -20.44 12.66 -8.34
C ARG A 81 -19.80 12.53 -9.71
N PRO A 82 -20.14 13.38 -10.70
CA PRO A 82 -19.63 13.25 -12.06
C PRO A 82 -18.11 13.17 -12.13
N LEU A 83 -17.60 12.18 -12.85
CA LEU A 83 -16.18 12.04 -13.15
C LEU A 83 -15.89 12.41 -14.60
N LEU A 84 -14.68 12.94 -14.83
CA LEU A 84 -14.16 13.12 -16.18
C LEU A 84 -13.96 11.77 -16.86
N GLN A 85 -14.36 11.65 -18.12
CA GLN A 85 -14.16 10.44 -18.92
C GLN A 85 -12.67 10.09 -19.01
N SER A 86 -11.80 11.09 -19.13
CA SER A 86 -10.34 10.91 -19.16
C SER A 86 -9.81 10.26 -17.88
N THR A 87 -10.32 10.65 -16.72
CA THR A 87 -9.92 10.07 -15.43
C THR A 87 -10.29 8.60 -15.34
N VAL A 88 -11.50 8.24 -15.78
CA VAL A 88 -11.95 6.85 -15.75
C VAL A 88 -11.09 5.96 -16.65
N ILE A 89 -10.71 6.45 -17.84
CA ILE A 89 -9.82 5.72 -18.76
C ILE A 89 -8.43 5.54 -18.15
N VAL A 90 -7.88 6.58 -17.53
CA VAL A 90 -6.58 6.51 -16.85
C VAL A 90 -6.63 5.53 -15.68
N GLU A 91 -7.68 5.53 -14.87
CA GLU A 91 -7.81 4.58 -13.76
C GLU A 91 -7.88 3.13 -14.26
N LYS A 92 -8.71 2.87 -15.28
CA LYS A 92 -8.82 1.54 -15.90
C LYS A 92 -7.46 1.08 -16.44
N THR A 93 -6.77 1.95 -17.17
CA THR A 93 -5.42 1.71 -17.69
C THR A 93 -4.45 1.34 -16.57
N VAL A 94 -4.43 2.12 -15.49
CA VAL A 94 -3.56 1.86 -14.33
C VAL A 94 -3.92 0.49 -13.73
N GLN A 95 -5.20 0.17 -13.58
CA GLN A 95 -5.63 -1.12 -13.05
C GLN A 95 -5.22 -2.29 -13.96
N ASP A 96 -5.34 -2.14 -15.28
CA ASP A 96 -4.95 -3.15 -16.27
C ASP A 96 -3.42 -3.38 -16.23
N LEU A 97 -2.62 -2.31 -16.14
CA LEU A 97 -1.17 -2.40 -15.97
C LEU A 97 -0.78 -3.06 -14.64
N MET A 98 -1.49 -2.75 -13.55
CA MET A 98 -1.26 -3.38 -12.24
C MET A 98 -1.59 -4.88 -12.28
N ASN A 99 -2.65 -5.27 -13.00
CA ASN A 99 -3.00 -6.68 -13.21
C ASN A 99 -1.93 -7.39 -14.04
N LEU A 100 -1.46 -6.78 -15.15
CA LEU A 100 -0.37 -7.32 -15.97
C LEU A 100 0.93 -7.44 -15.19
N MET A 101 1.24 -6.48 -14.33
CA MET A 101 2.39 -6.56 -13.42
C MET A 101 2.31 -7.75 -12.49
N HIS A 102 1.11 -8.07 -12.00
CA HIS A 102 0.88 -9.23 -11.15
C HIS A 102 1.01 -10.55 -11.96
N ASP A 103 0.44 -10.60 -13.17
CA ASP A 103 0.53 -11.75 -14.09
C ASP A 103 1.97 -12.02 -14.57
N LEU A 104 2.73 -10.95 -14.81
CA LEU A 104 4.08 -10.95 -15.39
C LEU A 104 5.08 -10.27 -14.43
N SER A 105 5.14 -10.76 -13.20
CA SER A 105 5.96 -10.17 -12.11
C SER A 105 7.44 -10.00 -12.41
N ALA A 106 8.01 -10.78 -13.34
CA ALA A 106 9.39 -10.62 -13.82
C ALA A 106 9.64 -9.30 -14.58
N TYR A 107 8.56 -8.62 -15.00
CA TYR A 107 8.59 -7.34 -15.72
C TYR A 107 7.93 -6.23 -14.91
N SER A 108 7.79 -6.40 -13.59
CA SER A 108 7.10 -5.45 -12.71
C SER A 108 7.61 -4.02 -12.84
N ASP A 109 8.92 -3.84 -12.94
CA ASP A 109 9.55 -2.52 -13.04
C ASP A 109 9.10 -1.77 -14.30
N GLN A 110 8.90 -2.51 -15.40
CA GLN A 110 8.50 -1.93 -16.68
C GLN A 110 7.04 -1.50 -16.64
N PHE A 111 6.15 -2.34 -16.10
CA PHE A 111 4.74 -1.98 -15.91
C PHE A 111 4.56 -0.85 -14.89
N LEU A 112 5.31 -0.85 -13.79
CA LEU A 112 5.28 0.23 -12.81
C LEU A 112 5.75 1.55 -13.43
N ASN A 113 6.81 1.52 -14.24
CA ASN A 113 7.25 2.69 -15.00
C ASN A 113 6.16 3.18 -15.96
N MET A 114 5.46 2.29 -16.66
CA MET A 114 4.32 2.67 -17.51
C MET A 114 3.21 3.35 -16.70
N VAL A 115 2.87 2.82 -15.51
CA VAL A 115 1.89 3.44 -14.60
C VAL A 115 2.34 4.85 -14.20
N CYS A 116 3.61 5.02 -13.80
CA CYS A 116 4.16 6.32 -13.41
C CYS A 116 4.11 7.33 -14.56
N VAL A 117 4.55 6.93 -15.76
CA VAL A 117 4.46 7.75 -16.97
C VAL A 117 3.01 8.16 -17.23
N LYS A 118 2.04 7.24 -17.08
CA LYS A 118 0.63 7.55 -17.31
C LYS A 118 0.00 8.49 -16.30
N LEU A 119 0.32 8.34 -15.03
CA LEU A 119 -0.12 9.28 -14.01
C LEU A 119 0.51 10.66 -14.23
N GLN A 120 1.77 10.72 -14.67
CA GLN A 120 2.48 11.96 -14.96
C GLN A 120 1.91 12.67 -16.20
N ASP A 121 1.72 11.96 -17.32
CA ASP A 121 1.08 12.50 -18.54
C ASP A 121 -0.31 13.07 -18.23
N TYR A 122 -1.08 12.36 -17.39
CA TYR A 122 -2.42 12.80 -17.03
C TYR A 122 -2.40 14.05 -16.15
N LYS A 123 -1.50 14.09 -15.16
CA LYS A 123 -1.26 15.27 -14.33
C LYS A 123 -0.90 16.50 -15.18
N ASP A 124 -0.05 16.33 -16.19
CA ASP A 124 0.37 17.43 -17.06
C ASP A 124 -0.77 17.93 -17.96
N THR A 125 -1.59 17.00 -18.46
CA THR A 125 -2.83 17.33 -19.20
C THR A 125 -3.79 18.15 -18.33
N CYS A 126 -4.08 17.66 -17.12
CA CYS A 126 -4.90 18.34 -16.13
C CYS A 126 -4.35 19.73 -15.77
N THR A 127 -3.03 19.84 -15.57
CA THR A 127 -2.37 21.11 -15.26
C THR A 127 -2.49 22.12 -16.40
N THR A 128 -2.37 21.65 -17.64
CA THR A 128 -2.53 22.49 -18.84
C THR A 128 -3.96 23.00 -18.96
N ALA A 129 -4.95 22.12 -18.77
CA ALA A 129 -6.36 22.50 -18.82
C ALA A 129 -6.75 23.47 -17.69
N TYR A 130 -6.24 23.24 -16.46
CA TYR A 130 -6.39 24.18 -15.34
C TYR A 130 -5.82 25.56 -15.69
N ARG A 131 -4.62 25.63 -16.28
CA ARG A 131 -4.01 26.90 -16.70
C ARG A 131 -4.85 27.60 -17.76
N GLY A 132 -5.43 26.86 -18.71
CA GLY A 132 -6.32 27.42 -19.73
C GLY A 132 -7.55 28.12 -19.15
N ILE A 133 -8.06 27.66 -18.00
CA ILE A 133 -9.16 28.32 -17.30
C ILE A 133 -8.66 29.45 -16.37
N ALA A 134 -7.57 29.20 -15.66
CA ALA A 134 -7.06 30.09 -14.61
C ALA A 134 -6.25 31.29 -15.12
N GLN A 135 -5.99 31.39 -16.42
CA GLN A 135 -5.19 32.47 -17.02
C GLN A 135 -6.01 33.32 -18.00
N SER A 136 -5.78 34.63 -17.97
CA SER A 136 -6.26 35.61 -18.94
C SER A 136 -5.08 36.51 -19.34
N ASP A 137 -4.83 36.66 -20.64
CA ASP A 137 -3.72 37.47 -21.20
C ASP A 137 -2.36 37.21 -20.51
N GLU A 138 -2.00 35.92 -20.39
CA GLU A 138 -0.76 35.42 -19.76
C GLU A 138 -0.63 35.66 -18.23
N LYS A 139 -1.60 36.34 -17.61
CA LYS A 139 -1.68 36.54 -16.15
C LYS A 139 -2.71 35.60 -15.53
N LEU A 140 -2.47 35.21 -14.27
CA LEU A 140 -3.49 34.48 -13.51
C LEU A 140 -4.64 35.42 -13.15
N VAL A 141 -5.86 34.90 -13.23
CA VAL A 141 -7.03 35.53 -12.57
C VAL A 141 -6.74 35.67 -11.08
N ILE A 142 -7.32 36.69 -10.42
CA ILE A 142 -6.98 37.02 -9.02
C ILE A 142 -7.15 35.82 -8.09
N SER A 143 -8.25 35.07 -8.25
CA SER A 143 -8.52 33.89 -7.43
C SER A 143 -7.46 32.79 -7.60
N ALA A 144 -6.91 32.60 -8.81
CA ALA A 144 -5.83 31.65 -9.04
C ALA A 144 -4.48 32.15 -8.53
N SER A 145 -4.24 33.47 -8.57
CA SER A 145 -3.06 34.08 -7.94
C SER A 145 -3.09 33.90 -6.43
N TRP A 146 -4.24 34.16 -5.79
CA TRP A 146 -4.41 33.99 -4.35
C TRP A 146 -4.34 32.53 -3.92
N ALA A 147 -4.83 31.59 -4.75
CA ALA A 147 -4.69 30.16 -4.49
C ALA A 147 -3.23 29.65 -4.57
N LYS A 148 -2.31 30.42 -5.17
CA LYS A 148 -0.86 30.12 -5.16
C LYS A 148 -0.10 30.82 -4.04
N ASP A 149 -0.72 31.78 -3.36
CA ASP A 149 -0.12 32.46 -2.23
C ASP A 149 -0.17 31.52 -1.01
N ASP A 150 1.00 31.19 -0.46
CA ASP A 150 1.11 30.23 0.64
C ASP A 150 0.45 30.72 1.93
N ASP A 151 0.46 32.03 2.19
CA ASP A 151 -0.11 32.61 3.42
C ASP A 151 -1.64 32.67 3.33
N ILE A 152 -2.18 33.09 2.18
CA ILE A 152 -3.63 33.02 1.92
C ILE A 152 -4.09 31.57 1.96
N THR A 153 -3.38 30.66 1.30
CA THR A 153 -3.74 29.25 1.27
C THR A 153 -3.73 28.63 2.66
N ARG A 154 -2.74 28.97 3.49
CA ARG A 154 -2.67 28.52 4.88
C ARG A 154 -3.84 29.06 5.71
N LEU A 155 -4.20 30.33 5.53
CA LEU A 155 -5.36 30.94 6.17
C LEU A 155 -6.66 30.22 5.76
N LEU A 156 -6.92 30.07 4.46
CA LEU A 156 -8.13 29.41 3.94
C LEU A 156 -8.24 27.96 4.41
N LYS A 157 -7.13 27.22 4.48
CA LYS A 157 -7.10 25.84 5.00
C LYS A 157 -7.25 25.74 6.52
N SER A 158 -7.06 26.84 7.25
CA SER A 158 -7.31 26.91 8.70
C SER A 158 -8.78 27.16 9.04
N LEU A 159 -9.62 27.49 8.04
CA LEU A 159 -11.03 27.82 8.27
C LEU A 159 -11.83 26.58 8.70
N PRO A 160 -12.86 26.76 9.55
CA PRO A 160 -13.69 25.64 10.04
C PRO A 160 -14.37 24.85 8.93
N ASN A 161 -14.80 25.50 7.84
CA ASN A 161 -15.43 24.84 6.70
C ASN A 161 -14.47 23.92 5.95
N TRP A 162 -13.19 24.28 5.81
CA TRP A 162 -12.17 23.42 5.23
C TRP A 162 -11.90 22.19 6.11
N ILE A 163 -11.70 22.41 7.42
CA ILE A 163 -11.43 21.33 8.38
C ILE A 163 -12.61 20.35 8.41
N ASN A 164 -13.85 20.87 8.45
CA ASN A 164 -15.06 20.05 8.42
C ASN A 164 -15.23 19.30 7.10
N MET A 165 -14.83 19.89 5.96
CA MET A 165 -14.84 19.20 4.67
C MET A 165 -13.90 18.00 4.68
N ALA A 166 -12.70 18.14 5.25
CA ALA A 166 -11.68 17.09 5.30
C ALA A 166 -11.98 15.95 6.29
N GLN A 167 -12.96 16.12 7.20
CA GLN A 167 -13.29 15.14 8.24
C GLN A 167 -14.62 14.40 8.01
N PRO A 168 -14.71 13.13 8.43
CA PRO A 168 -15.96 12.39 8.50
C PRO A 168 -17.03 13.15 9.30
N LYS A 169 -18.29 13.09 8.84
CA LYS A 169 -19.42 13.82 9.47
C LYS A 169 -19.57 13.58 10.97
N GLN A 170 -19.17 12.41 11.48
CA GLN A 170 -19.28 12.02 12.89
C GLN A 170 -18.31 12.76 13.82
N LEU A 171 -17.19 13.24 13.29
CA LEU A 171 -16.16 13.94 14.06
C LEU A 171 -16.33 15.46 14.04
N ARG A 172 -17.35 15.97 13.34
CA ARG A 172 -17.57 17.41 13.18
C ARG A 172 -18.18 18.01 14.45
N PRO A 173 -17.70 19.17 14.92
CA PRO A 173 -18.31 19.90 16.02
C PRO A 173 -19.77 20.26 15.74
N LYS A 174 -20.58 20.41 16.80
CA LYS A 174 -21.94 20.94 16.69
C LYS A 174 -21.88 22.43 16.34
N ARG A 175 -22.61 22.83 15.30
CA ARG A 175 -22.60 24.20 14.76
C ARG A 175 -22.89 25.30 15.79
N GLU A 176 -23.75 25.02 16.76
CA GLU A 176 -24.23 26.00 17.75
C GLU A 176 -23.15 26.40 18.77
N GLU A 177 -22.13 25.56 19.00
CA GLU A 177 -21.11 25.78 20.02
C GLU A 177 -19.94 26.66 19.51
N GLU A 178 -19.82 26.87 18.19
CA GLU A 178 -18.68 27.54 17.55
C GLU A 178 -19.08 28.78 16.72
N GLU A 179 -20.33 29.27 16.78
CA GLU A 179 -20.80 30.35 15.89
C GLU A 179 -19.94 31.63 15.96
N ASP A 180 -19.57 32.07 17.16
CA ASP A 180 -18.74 33.26 17.35
C ASP A 180 -17.31 33.03 16.83
N PHE A 181 -16.77 31.83 17.03
CA PHE A 181 -15.46 31.45 16.50
C PHE A 181 -15.48 31.39 14.97
N ILE A 182 -16.52 30.80 14.39
CA ILE A 182 -16.73 30.71 12.94
C ILE A 182 -16.86 32.12 12.34
N ARG A 183 -17.64 33.01 12.98
CA ARG A 183 -17.79 34.41 12.55
C ARG A 183 -16.46 35.16 12.61
N ALA A 184 -15.69 34.99 13.70
CA ALA A 184 -14.37 35.59 13.83
C ALA A 184 -13.38 35.09 12.75
N ALA A 185 -13.41 33.78 12.45
CA ALA A 185 -12.57 33.18 11.41
C ALA A 185 -12.88 33.73 10.01
N PHE A 186 -14.16 33.83 9.63
CA PHE A 186 -14.58 34.42 8.35
C PHE A 186 -14.36 35.94 8.31
N GLY A 187 -14.42 36.63 9.47
CA GLY A 187 -14.04 38.04 9.59
C GLY A 187 -12.56 38.26 9.28
N LYS A 188 -11.70 37.41 9.83
CA LYS A 188 -10.25 37.42 9.55
C LYS A 188 -9.93 37.09 8.09
N GLU A 189 -10.63 36.12 7.49
CA GLU A 189 -10.53 35.86 6.05
C GLU A 189 -10.84 37.14 5.26
N SER A 190 -11.98 37.76 5.53
CA SER A 190 -12.43 38.97 4.83
C SER A 190 -11.42 40.10 4.96
N GLU A 191 -10.89 40.35 6.16
CA GLU A 191 -9.88 41.37 6.42
C GLU A 191 -8.61 41.15 5.60
N VAL A 192 -8.11 39.91 5.55
CA VAL A 192 -6.90 39.57 4.79
C VAL A 192 -7.13 39.70 3.28
N LEU A 193 -8.26 39.21 2.76
CA LEU A 193 -8.56 39.30 1.33
C LEU A 193 -8.79 40.75 0.88
N ILE A 194 -9.48 41.57 1.69
CA ILE A 194 -9.65 43.00 1.45
C ILE A 194 -8.30 43.72 1.50
N GLY A 195 -7.49 43.43 2.52
CA GLY A 195 -6.16 44.02 2.66
C GLY A 195 -5.22 43.68 1.49
N ASN A 196 -5.27 42.46 0.98
CA ASN A 196 -4.47 42.03 -0.18
C ASN A 196 -4.95 42.66 -1.49
N LEU A 197 -6.27 42.86 -1.64
CA LEU A 197 -6.82 43.58 -2.78
C LEU A 197 -6.41 45.07 -2.77
N GLY A 198 -6.42 45.69 -1.59
CA GLY A 198 -6.19 47.13 -1.41
C GLY A 198 -7.24 47.96 -2.17
N ASP A 199 -6.84 49.09 -2.74
CA ASP A 199 -7.72 49.97 -3.52
C ASP A 199 -7.88 49.55 -4.99
N LYS A 200 -7.41 48.35 -5.37
CA LYS A 200 -7.44 47.89 -6.77
C LYS A 200 -8.86 47.50 -7.18
N LEU A 201 -9.36 48.10 -8.25
CA LEU A 201 -10.55 47.63 -8.94
C LEU A 201 -10.22 46.39 -9.76
N ILE A 202 -11.05 45.35 -9.66
CA ILE A 202 -10.85 44.08 -10.37
C ILE A 202 -11.40 44.22 -11.81
N PRO A 203 -10.56 44.13 -12.85
CA PRO A 203 -11.02 44.13 -14.23
C PRO A 203 -11.85 42.89 -14.55
N GLN A 204 -12.75 42.98 -15.54
CA GLN A 204 -13.61 41.85 -15.89
C GLN A 204 -12.83 40.62 -16.38
N GLN A 205 -11.69 40.83 -17.06
CA GLN A 205 -10.83 39.74 -17.52
C GLN A 205 -10.09 38.99 -16.40
N GLU A 206 -9.99 39.57 -15.20
CA GLU A 206 -9.30 38.94 -14.06
C GLU A 206 -10.23 38.08 -13.19
N ILE A 207 -11.49 37.89 -13.62
CA ILE A 207 -12.52 37.14 -12.91
C ILE A 207 -12.92 35.90 -13.72
N LEU A 208 -12.94 34.75 -13.05
CA LEU A 208 -13.57 33.52 -13.56
C LEU A 208 -15.09 33.68 -13.59
N ARG A 209 -15.65 34.03 -14.76
CA ARG A 209 -17.08 34.30 -14.92
C ARG A 209 -17.88 33.11 -15.43
N ASP A 210 -17.28 32.27 -16.27
CA ASP A 210 -18.00 31.16 -16.86
C ASP A 210 -18.27 30.09 -15.78
N VAL A 211 -19.55 29.93 -15.44
CA VAL A 211 -20.03 28.90 -14.51
C VAL A 211 -19.73 27.50 -15.06
N SER A 212 -19.67 27.34 -16.39
CA SER A 212 -19.25 26.11 -17.05
C SER A 212 -17.79 25.78 -16.74
N ASP A 213 -16.90 26.77 -16.71
CA ASP A 213 -15.50 26.58 -16.38
C ASP A 213 -15.30 26.32 -14.87
N LEU A 214 -16.06 26.98 -14.00
CA LEU A 214 -16.11 26.64 -12.57
C LEU A 214 -16.60 25.20 -12.34
N LYS A 215 -17.62 24.78 -13.09
CA LYS A 215 -18.11 23.40 -13.07
C LYS A 215 -17.05 22.41 -13.58
N ALA A 216 -16.31 22.76 -14.64
CA ALA A 216 -15.22 21.95 -15.17
C ALA A 216 -14.10 21.78 -14.13
N LEU A 217 -13.71 22.85 -13.44
CA LEU A 217 -12.75 22.80 -12.33
C LEU A 217 -13.24 21.94 -11.17
N ALA A 218 -14.53 22.03 -10.81
CA ALA A 218 -15.12 21.20 -9.77
C ALA A 218 -15.12 19.70 -10.13
N ASN A 219 -15.53 19.36 -11.36
CA ASN A 219 -15.50 17.98 -11.86
C ASN A 219 -14.06 17.45 -11.91
N MET A 220 -13.10 18.29 -12.31
CA MET A 220 -11.68 17.95 -12.32
C MET A 220 -11.16 17.65 -10.91
N HIS A 221 -11.51 18.48 -9.92
CA HIS A 221 -11.15 18.25 -8.52
C HIS A 221 -11.66 16.90 -8.01
N GLU A 222 -12.97 16.66 -8.13
CA GLU A 222 -13.60 15.40 -7.71
C GLU A 222 -12.95 14.20 -8.40
N SER A 223 -12.67 14.33 -9.71
CA SER A 223 -12.07 13.25 -10.48
C SER A 223 -10.64 12.93 -10.07
N LEU A 224 -9.82 13.95 -9.80
CA LEU A 224 -8.45 13.76 -9.34
C LEU A 224 -8.39 13.18 -7.93
N GLU A 225 -9.30 13.61 -7.04
CA GLU A 225 -9.42 13.03 -5.70
C GLU A 225 -9.81 11.54 -5.78
N TRP A 226 -10.81 11.21 -6.60
CA TRP A 226 -11.21 9.82 -6.83
C TRP A 226 -10.06 8.97 -7.36
N LEU A 227 -9.34 9.43 -8.40
CA LEU A 227 -8.20 8.72 -8.96
C LEU A 227 -7.10 8.52 -7.91
N ALA A 228 -6.76 9.56 -7.14
CA ALA A 228 -5.74 9.45 -6.08
C ALA A 228 -6.10 8.37 -5.04
N GLY A 229 -7.38 8.29 -4.66
CA GLY A 229 -7.87 7.22 -3.78
C GLY A 229 -7.71 5.82 -4.36
N ARG A 230 -8.08 5.65 -5.64
CA ARG A 230 -7.95 4.38 -6.38
C ARG A 230 -6.48 3.96 -6.53
N THR A 231 -5.62 4.89 -6.94
CA THR A 231 -4.18 4.68 -7.08
C THR A 231 -3.52 4.32 -5.75
N LYS A 232 -3.89 5.01 -4.65
CA LYS A 232 -3.41 4.66 -3.30
C LYS A 232 -3.80 3.24 -2.90
N ALA A 233 -5.05 2.85 -3.14
CA ALA A 233 -5.52 1.50 -2.85
C ALA A 233 -4.77 0.45 -3.69
N ALA A 234 -4.58 0.69 -4.98
CA ALA A 234 -3.85 -0.19 -5.87
C ALA A 234 -2.41 -0.41 -5.41
N PHE A 235 -1.69 0.66 -5.05
CA PHE A 235 -0.31 0.55 -4.56
C PHE A 235 -0.20 -0.05 -3.15
N SER A 236 -1.22 0.12 -2.31
CA SER A 236 -1.24 -0.52 -0.99
C SER A 236 -1.34 -2.05 -1.07
N ASN A 237 -1.87 -2.56 -2.19
CA ASN A 237 -2.03 -3.99 -2.47
C ASN A 237 -0.86 -4.61 -3.25
N LEU A 238 0.18 -3.83 -3.57
CA LEU A 238 1.39 -4.41 -4.17
C LEU A 238 1.95 -5.50 -3.25
N PRO A 239 2.45 -6.62 -3.81
CA PRO A 239 2.93 -7.74 -3.01
C PRO A 239 3.93 -7.26 -1.95
N THR A 240 3.54 -7.34 -0.68
CA THR A 240 4.43 -7.22 0.48
C THR A 240 5.23 -8.51 0.66
N ALA A 241 5.79 -9.03 -0.44
CA ALA A 241 6.58 -10.24 -0.44
C ALA A 241 7.70 -10.16 0.61
N GLN A 242 8.22 -8.95 0.88
CA GLN A 242 9.21 -8.69 1.92
C GLN A 242 8.61 -8.87 3.33
N THR A 243 7.42 -8.32 3.62
CA THR A 243 6.76 -8.51 4.93
C THR A 243 6.38 -9.98 5.14
N THR A 244 5.85 -10.65 4.12
CA THR A 244 5.54 -12.09 4.18
C THR A 244 6.81 -12.92 4.34
N LEU A 245 7.91 -12.58 3.68
CA LEU A 245 9.20 -13.23 3.86
C LEU A 245 9.73 -13.05 5.29
N CYS A 246 9.63 -11.84 5.85
CA CYS A 246 10.00 -11.57 7.24
C CYS A 246 9.15 -12.41 8.22
N LEU A 247 7.84 -12.45 8.01
CA LEU A 247 6.92 -13.29 8.78
C LEU A 247 7.32 -14.77 8.69
N LEU A 248 7.44 -15.32 7.49
CA LEU A 248 7.77 -16.73 7.30
C LEU A 248 9.18 -17.06 7.84
N SER A 249 10.12 -16.14 7.69
CA SER A 249 11.48 -16.31 8.22
C SER A 249 11.46 -16.46 9.74
N SER A 250 10.72 -15.62 10.49
CA SER A 250 10.63 -15.78 11.94
C SER A 250 10.05 -17.15 12.34
N ARG A 251 9.10 -17.68 11.56
CA ARG A 251 8.52 -19.02 11.80
C ARG A 251 9.51 -20.14 11.52
N VAL A 252 10.28 -20.00 10.44
CA VAL A 252 11.34 -20.95 10.08
C VAL A 252 12.42 -21.02 11.17
N HIS A 253 12.76 -19.91 11.83
CA HIS A 253 13.69 -19.95 12.97
C HIS A 253 13.12 -20.79 14.13
N CYS A 254 11.83 -20.65 14.47
CA CYS A 254 11.20 -21.51 15.47
C CYS A 254 11.30 -23.00 15.10
N PHE A 255 11.00 -23.36 13.85
CA PHE A 255 11.14 -24.74 13.38
C PHE A 255 12.59 -25.25 13.46
N HIS A 256 13.55 -24.42 13.05
CA HIS A 256 14.97 -24.78 13.04
C HIS A 256 15.49 -25.18 14.42
N TYR A 257 15.11 -24.44 15.47
CA TYR A 257 15.59 -24.69 16.83
C TYR A 257 14.72 -25.67 17.63
N LEU A 258 13.39 -25.65 17.47
CA LEU A 258 12.48 -26.44 18.31
C LEU A 258 12.22 -27.87 17.80
N ILE A 259 12.30 -28.12 16.48
CA ILE A 259 12.14 -29.50 15.98
C ILE A 259 13.30 -30.41 16.48
N PRO A 260 14.58 -30.00 16.41
CA PRO A 260 15.66 -30.79 16.97
C PRO A 260 15.56 -30.95 18.49
N LEU A 261 15.05 -29.93 19.20
CA LEU A 261 14.79 -30.01 20.64
C LEU A 261 13.90 -31.23 20.98
N ALA A 262 12.81 -31.42 20.23
CA ALA A 262 11.89 -32.54 20.42
C ALA A 262 12.47 -33.89 20.00
N LYS A 263 13.22 -33.93 18.89
CA LYS A 263 13.70 -35.20 18.29
C LYS A 263 15.01 -35.72 18.87
N GLN A 264 15.88 -34.83 19.32
CA GLN A 264 17.26 -35.13 19.71
C GLN A 264 17.56 -34.70 21.16
N GLY A 265 16.63 -34.02 21.82
CA GLY A 265 16.78 -33.55 23.19
C GLY A 265 16.90 -34.71 24.18
N ASN A 266 17.88 -34.61 25.08
CA ASN A 266 18.13 -35.63 26.08
C ASN A 266 17.34 -35.35 27.38
N TYR A 267 16.03 -35.60 27.33
CA TYR A 267 15.10 -35.40 28.45
C TYR A 267 14.89 -36.66 29.31
N ALA A 268 15.55 -37.77 28.96
CA ALA A 268 15.43 -39.05 29.65
C ALA A 268 16.44 -39.21 30.80
N ILE A 269 17.58 -38.49 30.76
CA ILE A 269 18.62 -38.60 31.78
C ILE A 269 18.25 -37.74 33.00
N VAL A 270 18.35 -38.34 34.17
CA VAL A 270 18.36 -37.60 35.45
C VAL A 270 19.73 -36.92 35.56
N ALA A 271 19.86 -35.73 34.95
CA ALA A 271 20.99 -34.86 35.25
C ALA A 271 20.95 -34.48 36.73
N ASN A 272 22.10 -34.16 37.32
CA ASN A 272 22.19 -33.67 38.70
C ASN A 272 21.10 -32.62 38.93
N VAL A 273 20.30 -32.85 39.98
CA VAL A 273 19.01 -32.17 40.27
C VAL A 273 19.15 -30.64 40.41
N GLU A 274 20.39 -30.14 40.46
CA GLU A 274 20.77 -28.74 40.64
C GLU A 274 21.05 -27.96 39.34
N SER A 275 21.10 -28.61 38.17
CA SER A 275 21.27 -27.86 36.90
C SER A 275 19.97 -27.13 36.52
N MET A 276 19.93 -25.82 36.79
CA MET A 276 18.84 -24.92 36.35
C MET A 276 18.97 -24.50 34.87
N ASP A 277 19.88 -25.13 34.12
CA ASP A 277 20.24 -24.71 32.78
C ASP A 277 19.09 -24.88 31.77
N TYR A 278 18.96 -23.89 30.90
CA TYR A 278 18.10 -23.92 29.73
C TYR A 278 18.68 -24.82 28.65
N ASP A 279 17.84 -25.27 27.73
CA ASP A 279 18.37 -25.94 26.55
C ASP A 279 19.14 -24.96 25.64
N PRO A 280 20.36 -25.29 25.18
CA PRO A 280 21.15 -24.41 24.31
C PRO A 280 20.45 -24.02 23.01
N LEU A 281 19.52 -24.84 22.50
CA LEU A 281 18.71 -24.49 21.31
C LEU A 281 17.67 -23.42 21.63
N VAL A 282 17.09 -23.46 22.83
CA VAL A 282 16.11 -22.47 23.31
C VAL A 282 16.78 -21.13 23.57
N VAL A 283 17.98 -21.13 24.16
CA VAL A 283 18.78 -19.90 24.36
C VAL A 283 19.14 -19.26 23.02
N ARG A 284 19.54 -20.07 22.03
CA ARG A 284 19.84 -19.59 20.68
C ARG A 284 18.60 -19.02 19.99
N LEU A 285 17.46 -19.71 20.06
CA LEU A 285 16.20 -19.21 19.53
C LEU A 285 15.81 -17.86 20.13
N ASN A 286 15.89 -17.71 21.45
CA ASN A 286 15.60 -16.44 22.12
C ASN A 286 16.50 -15.30 21.63
N LYS A 287 17.80 -15.57 21.48
CA LYS A 287 18.75 -14.57 20.97
C LYS A 287 18.43 -14.18 19.53
N ASP A 288 18.11 -15.15 18.67
CA ASP A 288 17.77 -14.91 17.27
C ASP A 288 16.45 -14.14 17.16
N ILE A 289 15.41 -14.51 17.91
CA ILE A 289 14.13 -13.78 17.92
C ILE A 289 14.34 -12.33 18.38
N SER A 290 15.13 -12.10 19.43
CA SER A 290 15.45 -10.74 19.89
C SER A 290 16.25 -9.92 18.87
N ALA A 291 17.20 -10.54 18.16
CA ALA A 291 17.95 -9.85 17.10
C ALA A 291 17.04 -9.50 15.90
N ILE A 292 16.13 -10.40 15.53
CA ILE A 292 15.11 -10.16 14.50
C ILE A 292 14.19 -9.03 14.95
N GLU A 293 13.77 -9.02 16.21
CA GLU A 293 12.94 -7.97 16.79
C GLU A 293 13.60 -6.61 16.72
N GLU A 294 14.83 -6.47 17.22
CA GLU A 294 15.57 -5.21 17.21
C GLU A 294 15.71 -4.64 15.78
N ALA A 295 16.07 -5.50 14.83
CA ALA A 295 16.22 -5.10 13.43
C ALA A 295 14.88 -4.66 12.80
N MET A 296 13.79 -5.37 13.11
CA MET A 296 12.47 -5.08 12.56
C MET A 296 11.81 -3.87 13.21
N SER A 297 11.95 -3.71 14.52
CA SER A 297 11.42 -2.59 15.30
C SER A 297 12.03 -1.25 14.84
N ALA A 298 13.32 -1.25 14.52
CA ALA A 298 14.02 -0.08 13.97
C ALA A 298 13.60 0.27 12.52
N SER A 299 13.05 -0.69 11.77
CA SER A 299 12.85 -0.57 10.32
C SER A 299 11.39 -0.53 9.88
N LEU A 300 10.47 -1.06 10.68
CA LEU A 300 9.06 -1.25 10.33
C LEU A 300 8.14 -0.38 11.17
N GLN A 301 7.01 0.00 10.58
CA GLN A 301 5.91 0.61 11.33
C GLN A 301 5.26 -0.42 12.26
N GLN A 302 4.76 0.05 13.41
CA GLN A 302 4.24 -0.79 14.50
C GLN A 302 3.26 -1.88 14.05
N HIS A 303 2.31 -1.55 13.17
CA HIS A 303 1.32 -2.52 12.71
C HIS A 303 1.91 -3.66 11.85
N LYS A 304 2.99 -3.38 11.08
CA LYS A 304 3.71 -4.42 10.30
C LYS A 304 4.58 -5.27 11.20
N PHE A 305 5.19 -4.65 12.20
CA PHE A 305 5.96 -5.34 13.23
C PHE A 305 5.06 -6.32 14.01
N GLN A 306 3.92 -5.86 14.52
CA GLN A 306 2.94 -6.70 15.21
C GLN A 306 2.53 -7.91 14.35
N TYR A 307 2.19 -7.67 13.08
CA TYR A 307 1.85 -8.73 12.14
C TYR A 307 2.92 -9.84 12.03
N ILE A 308 4.21 -9.52 12.15
CA ILE A 308 5.31 -10.50 12.03
C ILE A 308 5.41 -11.39 13.28
N PHE A 309 5.23 -10.83 14.48
CA PHE A 309 5.46 -11.53 15.74
C PHE A 309 4.18 -12.14 16.34
N GLU A 310 3.00 -11.61 16.03
CA GLU A 310 1.72 -12.15 16.51
C GLU A 310 1.53 -13.62 16.13
N GLY A 311 1.13 -14.45 17.09
CA GLY A 311 0.95 -15.89 16.90
C GLY A 311 2.25 -16.71 16.93
N LEU A 312 3.42 -16.11 17.22
CA LEU A 312 4.66 -16.88 17.45
C LEU A 312 4.50 -17.81 18.66
N GLY A 313 3.86 -17.34 19.75
CA GLY A 313 3.59 -18.18 20.91
C GLY A 313 2.74 -19.40 20.55
N HIS A 314 1.68 -19.21 19.76
CA HIS A 314 0.84 -20.30 19.27
C HIS A 314 1.62 -21.31 18.41
N LEU A 315 2.45 -20.84 17.48
CA LEU A 315 3.29 -21.72 16.67
C LEU A 315 4.28 -22.52 17.53
N ILE A 316 4.97 -21.86 18.45
CA ILE A 316 5.92 -22.52 19.37
C ILE A 316 5.19 -23.58 20.20
N SER A 317 4.03 -23.25 20.75
CA SER A 317 3.17 -24.18 21.49
C SER A 317 2.83 -25.42 20.64
N CYS A 318 2.35 -25.20 19.42
CA CYS A 318 2.08 -26.29 18.47
C CYS A 318 3.31 -27.14 18.15
N ILE A 319 4.49 -26.54 17.95
CA ILE A 319 5.72 -27.29 17.68
C ILE A 319 6.10 -28.16 18.88
N LEU A 320 5.99 -27.63 20.10
CA LEU A 320 6.33 -28.36 21.32
C LEU A 320 5.36 -29.50 21.61
N ILE A 321 4.05 -29.25 21.51
CA ILE A 321 2.99 -30.26 21.70
C ILE A 321 3.12 -31.38 20.66
N ASN A 322 3.25 -31.04 19.37
CA ASN A 322 3.49 -32.05 18.33
C ASN A 322 4.86 -32.72 18.48
N GLY A 323 5.82 -32.01 19.07
CA GLY A 323 7.14 -32.54 19.40
C GLY A 323 7.10 -33.61 20.48
N ALA A 324 6.12 -33.55 21.39
CA ALA A 324 6.04 -34.44 22.54
C ALA A 324 5.99 -35.93 22.16
N GLN A 325 5.40 -36.25 21.01
CA GLN A 325 5.32 -37.62 20.47
C GLN A 325 6.70 -38.26 20.20
N TYR A 326 7.76 -37.45 20.04
CA TYR A 326 9.11 -37.95 19.80
C TYR A 326 9.86 -38.33 21.10
N PHE A 327 9.35 -37.96 22.28
CA PHE A 327 9.97 -38.34 23.55
C PHE A 327 9.63 -39.79 23.91
N LYS A 328 10.62 -40.68 23.79
CA LYS A 328 10.46 -42.10 24.20
C LYS A 328 10.33 -42.27 25.72
N ARG A 329 11.04 -41.44 26.50
CA ARG A 329 11.02 -41.39 27.96
C ARG A 329 11.33 -39.96 28.41
N ILE A 330 10.64 -39.49 29.45
CA ILE A 330 10.88 -38.18 30.06
C ILE A 330 11.03 -38.35 31.58
N SER A 331 12.05 -37.71 32.16
CA SER A 331 12.26 -37.68 33.60
C SER A 331 11.56 -36.49 34.24
N GLU A 332 11.36 -36.50 35.56
CA GLU A 332 10.80 -35.34 36.29
C GLU A 332 11.67 -34.08 36.14
N SER A 333 13.00 -34.25 36.12
CA SER A 333 13.93 -33.15 35.83
C SER A 333 13.82 -32.66 34.39
N GLY A 334 13.55 -33.56 33.44
CA GLY A 334 13.25 -33.23 32.05
C GLY A 334 11.98 -32.39 31.89
N ILE A 335 10.91 -32.74 32.61
CA ILE A 335 9.66 -31.94 32.67
C ILE A 335 9.98 -30.52 33.19
N LYS A 336 10.68 -30.43 34.33
CA LYS A 336 11.08 -29.14 34.91
C LYS A 336 11.93 -28.30 33.94
N LYS A 337 12.86 -28.93 33.20
CA LYS A 337 13.65 -28.25 32.15
C LYS A 337 12.77 -27.75 31.00
N MET A 338 11.79 -28.54 30.56
CA MET A 338 10.86 -28.12 29.52
C MET A 338 10.00 -26.94 29.96
N CYS A 339 9.44 -26.96 31.18
CA CYS A 339 8.68 -25.84 31.72
C CYS A 339 9.53 -24.55 31.78
N ARG A 340 10.80 -24.64 32.19
CA ARG A 340 11.73 -23.49 32.17
C ARG A 340 11.98 -22.97 30.76
N ASN A 341 12.15 -23.86 29.78
CA ASN A 341 12.33 -23.50 28.38
C ASN A 341 11.11 -22.78 27.81
N ILE A 342 9.90 -23.27 28.10
CA ILE A 342 8.64 -22.65 27.68
C ILE A 342 8.52 -21.26 28.31
N PHE A 343 8.78 -21.15 29.61
CA PHE A 343 8.68 -19.90 30.34
C PHE A 343 9.60 -18.81 29.76
N ILE A 344 10.86 -19.13 29.44
CA ILE A 344 11.78 -18.12 28.89
C ILE A 344 11.39 -17.67 27.48
N LEU A 345 10.83 -18.57 26.65
CA LEU A 345 10.29 -18.22 25.33
C LEU A 345 9.03 -17.34 25.47
N GLN A 346 8.15 -17.69 26.41
CA GLN A 346 6.94 -16.92 26.70
C GLN A 346 7.26 -15.50 27.19
N GLN A 347 8.25 -15.37 28.08
CA GLN A 347 8.70 -14.07 28.58
C GLN A 347 9.30 -13.22 27.47
N ASN A 348 10.15 -13.81 26.61
CA ASN A 348 10.73 -13.11 25.47
C ASN A 348 9.64 -12.58 24.54
N LEU A 349 8.73 -13.45 24.10
CA LEU A 349 7.65 -13.06 23.20
C LEU A 349 6.68 -12.04 23.82
N THR A 350 6.34 -12.18 25.11
CA THR A 350 5.49 -11.21 25.80
C THR A 350 6.10 -9.81 25.80
N ASN A 351 7.42 -9.70 25.96
CA ASN A 351 8.11 -8.42 25.88
C ASN A 351 8.10 -7.83 24.46
N ILE A 352 8.15 -8.68 23.44
CA ILE A 352 8.15 -8.26 22.03
C ILE A 352 6.75 -7.82 21.59
N THR A 353 5.74 -8.63 21.85
CA THR A 353 4.36 -8.37 21.42
C THR A 353 3.63 -7.40 22.34
N MET A 354 4.20 -7.11 23.52
CA MET A 354 3.55 -6.37 24.60
C MET A 354 2.18 -6.97 24.97
N SER A 355 2.03 -8.28 24.78
CA SER A 355 0.78 -9.02 24.95
C SER A 355 1.06 -10.37 25.60
N ARG A 356 0.12 -10.88 26.40
CA ARG A 356 0.30 -12.17 27.08
C ARG A 356 0.20 -13.30 26.06
N GLU A 357 1.26 -14.09 25.94
CA GLU A 357 1.33 -15.30 25.10
C GLU A 357 0.67 -16.49 25.82
N ALA A 358 -0.65 -16.46 25.98
CA ALA A 358 -1.41 -17.48 26.71
C ALA A 358 -1.38 -18.87 26.03
N ASP A 359 -1.14 -18.93 24.72
CA ASP A 359 -1.03 -20.20 23.98
C ASP A 359 0.11 -21.10 24.48
N LEU A 360 1.16 -20.50 25.04
CA LEU A 360 2.29 -21.22 25.61
C LEU A 360 1.96 -21.86 26.97
N ASP A 361 0.89 -21.43 27.64
CA ASP A 361 0.42 -22.08 28.88
C ASP A 361 -0.17 -23.47 28.60
N PHE A 362 -0.54 -23.77 27.34
CA PHE A 362 -1.08 -25.07 26.92
C PHE A 362 -0.02 -26.09 26.48
N ALA A 363 1.23 -25.65 26.28
CA ALA A 363 2.36 -26.50 25.89
C ALA A 363 3.03 -27.13 27.12
#